data_AF-S4RQL7-F1
#
_entry.id   AF-S4RQL7-F1
#
_cell.length_a   1.000
_cell.length_b   1.000
_cell.length_c   1.000
_cell.angle_alpha   90.00
_cell.angle_beta   90.00
_cell.angle_gamma   90.00
#
_symmetry.space_group_name_H-M   'P 1'
#
loop_
_entity.id
_entity.type
_entity.pdbx_description
1 polymer ?
#
loop_
_entity_poly.entity_id
_entity_poly.type
_entity_poly.pdbx_seq_one_letter_code
_entity_poly.pdbx_strand_id
1 'polypeptide(L)'
;GVGMNLQDHLEVYVQQRCLQPVTLYGLLRPDRTLSAGLQWLLRFTGPCATAHMDTGGFARSEPSVAHPDVQFHFLPAQVIDHGRVDPTMEAFQAHVGSLRPTSVGWLKLRSANPTDPPVIQPNYLST
;
A
#
# COMPACT_ATOMS: atom_id res chain seq x y z
N GLY A 1 -20.34 6.48 18.69
CA GLY A 1 -20.85 5.21 19.27
C GLY A 1 -20.04 4.04 18.76
N VAL A 2 -20.23 2.84 19.29
CA VAL A 2 -19.50 1.64 18.86
C VAL A 2 -19.75 1.38 17.36
N GLY A 3 -18.69 1.12 16.60
CA GLY A 3 -18.75 0.86 15.15
C GLY A 3 -18.95 2.10 14.27
N MET A 4 -19.06 3.31 14.83
CA MET A 4 -19.18 4.55 14.06
C MET A 4 -17.85 5.31 14.01
N ASN A 5 -17.73 6.31 13.13
CA ASN A 5 -16.53 7.14 12.96
C ASN A 5 -15.33 6.31 12.47
N LEU A 6 -15.57 5.38 11.54
CA LEU A 6 -14.48 4.68 10.85
C LEU A 6 -13.75 5.70 9.97
N GLN A 7 -12.45 5.85 10.18
CA GLN A 7 -11.57 6.68 9.37
C GLN A 7 -10.48 5.79 8.81
N ASP A 8 -10.13 6.04 7.56
CA ASP A 8 -9.12 5.29 6.84
C ASP A 8 -8.55 6.16 5.72
N HIS A 9 -7.33 5.86 5.30
CA HIS A 9 -6.62 6.61 4.27
C HIS A 9 -6.83 5.94 2.92
N LEU A 10 -7.68 6.52 2.08
CA LEU A 10 -7.78 6.06 0.70
C LEU A 10 -6.50 6.43 -0.05
N GLU A 11 -5.87 5.44 -0.67
CA GLU A 11 -4.67 5.60 -1.49
C GLU A 11 -4.95 5.33 -2.97
N VAL A 12 -4.20 6.02 -3.82
CA VAL A 12 -4.17 5.81 -5.28
C VAL A 12 -2.76 5.45 -5.70
N TYR A 13 -2.62 4.50 -6.62
CA TYR A 13 -1.33 4.07 -7.14
C TYR A 13 -1.03 4.74 -8.48
N VAL A 14 0.02 5.55 -8.52
CA VAL A 14 0.57 6.11 -9.76
C VAL A 14 1.73 5.23 -10.20
N GLN A 15 1.50 4.43 -11.24
CA GLN A 15 2.48 3.44 -11.73
C GLN A 15 3.13 3.89 -13.03
N GLN A 16 4.43 3.62 -13.16
CA GLN A 16 5.20 3.94 -14.35
C GLN A 16 6.12 2.78 -14.73
N ARG A 17 6.20 2.47 -16.03
CA ARG A 17 7.17 1.52 -16.56
C ARG A 17 8.60 2.02 -16.30
N CYS A 18 9.45 1.17 -15.74
CA CYS A 18 10.87 1.42 -15.65
C CYS A 18 11.56 0.98 -16.96
N LEU A 19 12.42 1.84 -17.49
CA LEU A 19 13.17 1.54 -18.72
C LEU A 19 14.42 0.68 -18.44
N GLN A 20 14.79 0.53 -17.17
CA GLN A 20 15.98 -0.18 -16.73
C GLN A 20 15.60 -1.38 -15.84
N PRO A 21 16.37 -2.47 -15.87
CA PRO A 21 16.10 -3.66 -15.07
C PRO A 21 16.62 -3.53 -13.63
N VAL A 22 16.12 -2.52 -12.91
CA VAL A 22 16.61 -2.12 -11.58
C VAL A 22 15.55 -2.22 -10.49
N THR A 23 14.34 -2.68 -10.82
CA THR A 23 13.24 -2.82 -9.88
C THR A 23 13.24 -4.20 -9.22
N LEU A 24 12.33 -4.44 -8.27
CA LEU A 24 12.16 -5.74 -7.63
C LEU A 24 11.59 -6.80 -8.58
N TYR A 25 11.11 -6.42 -9.76
CA TYR A 25 10.62 -7.37 -10.77
C TYR A 25 11.65 -8.46 -11.08
N GLY A 26 12.92 -8.06 -11.23
CA GLY A 26 14.01 -8.99 -11.47
C GLY A 26 14.24 -10.02 -10.36
N LEU A 27 13.77 -9.79 -9.13
CA LEU A 27 13.88 -10.76 -8.03
C LEU A 27 12.92 -11.93 -8.16
N LEU A 28 11.82 -11.79 -8.90
CA LEU A 28 10.79 -12.82 -9.04
C LEU A 28 11.24 -14.05 -9.84
N ARG A 29 12.38 -13.95 -10.53
CA ARG A 29 12.97 -15.11 -11.18
C ARG A 29 13.26 -16.20 -10.14
N PRO A 30 12.90 -17.47 -10.37
CA PRO A 30 13.01 -18.53 -9.36
C PRO A 30 14.41 -18.69 -8.74
N ASP A 31 15.47 -18.52 -9.53
CA ASP A 31 16.86 -18.57 -9.07
C ASP A 31 17.19 -17.46 -8.07
N ARG A 32 16.69 -16.25 -8.34
CA ARG A 32 16.90 -15.06 -7.50
C ARG A 32 16.01 -15.09 -6.27
N THR A 33 14.74 -15.49 -6.40
CA THR A 33 13.82 -15.69 -5.27
C THR A 33 14.40 -16.70 -4.28
N LEU A 34 14.89 -17.85 -4.77
CA LEU A 34 15.49 -18.87 -3.91
C LEU A 34 16.75 -18.35 -3.21
N SER A 35 17.64 -17.68 -3.94
CA SER A 35 18.87 -17.11 -3.37
C SER A 35 18.56 -16.06 -2.30
N ALA A 36 17.59 -15.17 -2.55
CA ALA A 36 17.14 -14.16 -1.60
C ALA A 36 16.52 -14.79 -0.34
N GLY A 37 15.68 -15.82 -0.50
CA GLY A 37 15.09 -16.55 0.62
C GLY A 37 16.14 -17.25 1.48
N LEU A 38 17.12 -17.91 0.86
CA LEU A 38 18.23 -18.53 1.58
C LEU A 38 19.10 -17.49 2.31
N GLN A 39 19.38 -16.34 1.69
CA GLN A 39 20.12 -15.27 2.33
C GLN A 39 19.41 -14.77 3.59
N TRP A 40 18.10 -14.57 3.51
CA TRP A 40 17.29 -14.15 4.65
C TRP A 40 17.23 -15.23 5.74
N LEU A 41 17.00 -16.49 5.38
CA LEU A 41 16.91 -17.59 6.35
C LEU A 41 18.22 -17.81 7.12
N LEU A 42 19.37 -17.69 6.43
CA LEU A 42 20.68 -17.99 7.01
C LEU A 42 21.33 -16.80 7.72
N ARG A 43 21.01 -15.57 7.30
CA ARG A 43 21.72 -14.37 7.74
C ARG A 43 20.81 -13.22 8.18
N PHE A 44 19.51 -13.31 7.97
CA PHE A 44 18.55 -12.22 8.20
C PHE A 44 18.93 -10.92 7.46
N THR A 45 19.51 -11.07 6.27
CA THR A 45 19.90 -9.94 5.40
C THR A 45 19.32 -10.12 4.00
N GLY A 46 19.46 -9.09 3.17
CA GLY A 46 19.07 -9.13 1.77
C GLY A 46 17.68 -8.54 1.51
N PRO A 47 17.16 -8.65 0.28
CA PRO A 47 15.93 -7.96 -0.12
C PRO A 47 14.71 -8.42 0.69
N CYS A 48 14.62 -9.71 1.05
CA CYS A 48 13.51 -10.22 1.88
C CYS A 48 13.55 -9.74 3.35
N ALA A 49 14.58 -8.99 3.77
CA ALA A 49 14.67 -8.41 5.10
C ALA A 49 14.02 -7.01 5.21
N THR A 50 13.46 -6.48 4.11
CA THR A 50 12.89 -5.12 4.07
C THR A 50 11.47 -5.12 3.51
N ALA A 51 10.67 -4.13 3.90
CA ALA A 51 9.33 -3.94 3.34
C ALA A 51 9.35 -3.27 1.94
N HIS A 52 10.49 -2.73 1.53
CA HIS A 52 10.68 -2.00 0.27
C HIS A 52 9.79 -0.74 0.13
N MET A 53 9.43 -0.12 1.26
CA MET A 53 8.71 1.16 1.37
C MET A 53 9.58 2.20 2.10
N ASP A 54 10.86 2.24 1.74
CA ASP A 54 11.86 2.98 2.51
C ASP A 54 11.95 4.47 2.12
N THR A 55 11.29 4.85 1.02
CA THR A 55 11.32 6.22 0.49
C THR A 55 9.91 6.74 0.28
N GLY A 56 9.73 8.04 0.51
CA GLY A 56 8.43 8.66 0.51
C GLY A 56 8.52 10.14 0.85
N GLY A 57 7.38 10.74 1.16
CA GLY A 57 7.33 12.15 1.52
C GLY A 57 5.95 12.59 1.97
N PHE A 58 5.91 13.81 2.50
CA PHE A 58 4.69 14.46 2.93
C PHE A 58 4.60 15.82 2.25
N ALA A 59 3.44 16.12 1.67
CA ALA A 59 3.19 17.42 1.06
C ALA A 59 1.86 17.99 1.52
N ARG A 60 1.73 19.30 1.34
CA ARG A 60 0.43 19.97 1.40
C ARG A 60 -0.18 19.96 0.01
N SER A 61 -1.45 19.61 -0.10
CA SER A 61 -2.23 19.67 -1.33
C SER A 61 -2.37 21.10 -1.86
N GLU A 62 -2.47 22.08 -0.95
CA GLU A 62 -2.57 23.51 -1.26
C GLU A 62 -1.93 24.40 -0.16
N PRO A 63 -1.63 25.69 -0.45
CA PRO A 63 -0.96 26.58 0.49
C PRO A 63 -1.73 26.88 1.79
N SER A 64 -3.07 26.81 1.76
CA SER A 64 -3.97 27.08 2.89
C SER A 64 -3.94 26.00 3.97
N VAL A 65 -3.50 24.78 3.65
CA VAL A 65 -3.47 23.69 4.61
C VAL A 65 -2.35 23.91 5.63
N ALA A 66 -2.64 23.80 6.93
CA ALA A 66 -1.66 24.06 7.98
C ALA A 66 -0.53 23.00 8.05
N HIS A 67 -0.84 21.74 7.75
CA HIS A 67 0.07 20.59 7.87
C HIS A 67 -0.04 19.65 6.67
N PRO A 68 1.00 18.88 6.31
CA PRO A 68 0.94 17.96 5.18
C PRO A 68 -0.25 17.00 5.25
N ASP A 69 -1.10 17.01 4.24
CA ASP A 69 -2.32 16.21 4.11
C ASP A 69 -2.23 15.15 3.01
N VAL A 70 -1.11 15.11 2.28
CA VAL A 70 -0.79 14.08 1.30
C VAL A 70 0.47 13.32 1.72
N GLN A 71 0.40 11.99 1.68
CA GLN A 71 1.51 11.08 1.91
C GLN A 71 1.88 10.36 0.62
N PHE A 72 3.18 10.22 0.39
CA PHE A 72 3.76 9.46 -0.70
C PHE A 72 4.58 8.30 -0.14
N HIS A 73 4.35 7.10 -0.66
CA HIS A 73 5.25 5.96 -0.49
C HIS A 73 5.73 5.51 -1.85
N PHE A 74 7.04 5.39 -2.03
CA PHE A 74 7.64 4.91 -3.27
C PHE A 74 7.96 3.42 -3.14
N LEU A 75 7.54 2.66 -4.14
CA LEU A 75 7.84 1.25 -4.28
C LEU A 75 8.54 1.00 -5.62
N PRO A 76 9.74 0.40 -5.64
CA PRO A 76 10.40 -0.04 -6.86
C PRO A 76 9.81 -1.38 -7.35
N ALA A 77 8.49 -1.46 -7.46
CA ALA A 77 7.75 -2.63 -7.91
C ALA A 77 6.40 -2.23 -8.51
N GLN A 78 5.81 -3.15 -9.28
CA GLN A 78 4.43 -3.07 -9.71
C GLN A 78 3.54 -3.79 -8.70
N VAL A 79 2.52 -3.12 -8.13
CA VAL A 79 1.49 -3.77 -7.29
C VAL A 79 0.15 -3.65 -7.99
N ILE A 80 -0.39 -4.78 -8.46
CA ILE A 80 -1.66 -4.82 -9.19
C ILE A 80 -2.70 -5.51 -8.32
N ASP A 81 -3.89 -4.93 -8.22
CA ASP A 81 -5.00 -5.46 -7.40
C ASP A 81 -4.54 -5.90 -6.00
N HIS A 82 -3.90 -4.99 -5.27
CA HIS A 82 -3.38 -5.25 -3.92
C HIS A 82 -2.42 -6.46 -3.85
N GLY A 83 -1.68 -6.72 -4.92
CA GLY A 83 -0.73 -7.83 -5.02
C GLY A 83 -1.35 -9.18 -5.37
N ARG A 84 -2.64 -9.22 -5.78
CA ARG A 84 -3.29 -10.45 -6.25
C ARG A 84 -2.91 -10.83 -7.68
N VAL A 85 -2.41 -9.87 -8.43
CA VAL A 85 -1.98 -10.07 -9.81
C VAL A 85 -0.47 -9.89 -9.89
N ASP A 86 0.19 -10.89 -10.48
CA ASP A 86 1.63 -10.88 -10.66
C ASP A 86 2.07 -9.71 -11.55
N PRO A 87 3.19 -9.06 -11.21
CA PRO A 87 3.75 -8.01 -12.05
C PRO A 87 4.26 -8.60 -13.37
N THR A 88 4.23 -7.80 -14.43
CA THR A 88 4.54 -8.28 -15.79
C THR A 88 5.75 -7.58 -16.42
N MET A 89 6.25 -6.52 -15.79
CA MET A 89 7.37 -5.74 -16.29
C MET A 89 8.10 -5.00 -15.17
N GLU A 90 9.29 -4.50 -15.49
CA GLU A 90 9.99 -3.51 -14.69
C GLU A 90 9.13 -2.26 -14.55
N ALA A 91 8.73 -1.94 -13.33
CA ALA A 91 7.91 -0.78 -13.02
C ALA A 91 8.13 -0.33 -11.58
N PHE A 92 7.84 0.93 -11.34
CA PHE A 92 7.83 1.54 -10.02
C PHE A 92 6.53 2.32 -9.86
N GLN A 93 6.21 2.66 -8.62
CA GLN A 93 5.00 3.40 -8.33
C GLN A 93 5.15 4.29 -7.10
N ALA A 94 4.36 5.35 -7.07
CA ALA A 94 4.08 6.11 -5.88
C ALA A 94 2.65 5.79 -5.41
N HIS A 95 2.53 5.33 -4.17
CA HIS A 95 1.25 5.27 -3.48
C HIS A 95 0.99 6.65 -2.89
N VAL A 96 -0.15 7.23 -3.23
CA VAL A 96 -0.53 8.59 -2.85
C VAL A 96 -1.78 8.52 -2.01
N GLY A 97 -1.65 8.83 -0.72
CA GLY A 97 -2.72 8.75 0.27
C GLY A 97 -3.11 10.12 0.84
N SER A 98 -4.40 10.31 1.10
CA SER A 98 -4.88 11.43 1.92
C SER A 98 -4.77 11.11 3.40
N LEU A 99 -4.12 11.98 4.17
CA LEU A 99 -3.89 11.79 5.60
C LEU A 99 -5.00 12.33 6.51
N ARG A 100 -5.88 13.17 5.96
CA ARG A 100 -6.96 13.81 6.72
C ARG A 100 -8.26 13.84 5.92
N PRO A 101 -8.76 12.68 5.47
CA PRO A 101 -10.06 12.64 4.80
C PRO A 101 -11.16 13.08 5.77
N THR A 102 -12.10 13.87 5.27
CA THR A 102 -13.30 14.27 6.03
C THR A 102 -14.38 13.19 6.01
N SER A 103 -14.28 12.23 5.09
CA SER A 103 -15.19 11.09 5.00
C SER A 103 -15.11 10.22 6.24
N VAL A 104 -16.27 9.87 6.79
CA VAL A 104 -16.39 8.94 7.91
C VAL A 104 -17.32 7.79 7.57
N GLY A 105 -16.87 6.59 7.89
CA GLY A 105 -17.59 5.35 7.68
C GLY A 105 -18.19 4.78 8.96
N TRP A 106 -18.63 3.53 8.84
CA TRP A 106 -19.08 2.72 9.95
C TRP A 106 -18.84 1.22 9.69
N LEU A 107 -18.86 0.46 10.77
CA LEU A 107 -18.82 -0.99 10.80
C LEU A 107 -19.92 -1.50 11.72
N LYS A 108 -20.67 -2.51 11.28
CA LYS A 108 -21.74 -3.14 12.08
C LYS A 108 -21.66 -4.66 12.00
N LEU A 109 -22.15 -5.31 13.06
CA LEU A 109 -22.43 -6.74 13.01
C LEU A 109 -23.46 -7.01 11.92
N ARG A 110 -23.19 -8.03 11.11
CA ARG A 110 -24.14 -8.51 10.10
C ARG A 110 -25.29 -9.27 10.75
N SER A 111 -24.99 -10.06 11.78
CA SER A 111 -25.91 -10.90 12.51
C SER A 111 -25.40 -11.14 13.93
N ALA A 112 -26.12 -11.95 14.72
CA ALA A 112 -25.66 -12.41 16.03
C ALA A 112 -24.63 -13.57 15.96
N ASN A 113 -24.40 -14.15 14.77
CA ASN A 113 -23.43 -15.21 14.59
C ASN A 113 -22.00 -14.63 14.52
N PRO A 114 -21.09 -14.97 15.44
CA PRO A 114 -19.73 -14.43 15.45
C PRO A 114 -18.88 -14.87 14.25
N THR A 115 -19.29 -15.88 13.48
CA THR A 115 -18.57 -16.31 12.27
C THR A 115 -18.96 -15.51 11.02
N ASP A 116 -20.04 -14.73 11.08
CA ASP A 116 -20.47 -13.94 9.93
C ASP A 116 -19.58 -12.70 9.78
N PRO A 117 -19.08 -12.39 8.57
CA PRO A 117 -18.23 -11.23 8.38
C PRO A 117 -19.02 -9.94 8.65
N PRO A 118 -18.41 -8.94 9.32
CA PRO A 118 -19.07 -7.68 9.58
C PRO A 118 -19.38 -6.95 8.27
N VAL A 119 -20.30 -5.99 8.34
CA VAL A 119 -20.51 -5.03 7.26
C VAL A 119 -19.59 -3.85 7.53
N ILE A 120 -18.67 -3.57 6.59
CA ILE A 120 -17.74 -2.44 6.66
C ILE A 120 -18.10 -1.48 5.54
N GLN A 121 -18.37 -0.23 5.90
CA GLN A 121 -18.75 0.81 4.97
C GLN A 121 -17.89 2.06 5.22
N PRO A 122 -16.76 2.22 4.51
CA PRO A 122 -15.83 3.34 4.73
C PRO A 122 -16.36 4.70 4.28
N ASN A 123 -17.32 4.72 3.35
CA ASN A 123 -17.81 5.94 2.69
C ASN A 123 -16.70 6.80 2.07
N TYR A 124 -15.71 6.16 1.45
CA TYR A 124 -14.61 6.90 0.81
C TYR A 124 -15.15 7.97 -0.14
N LEU A 125 -14.51 9.14 -0.12
CA LEU A 125 -14.84 10.31 -0.95
C LEU A 125 -16.22 10.94 -0.68
N SER A 126 -16.97 10.51 0.34
CA SER A 126 -18.13 11.28 0.80
C SER A 126 -17.63 12.49 1.60
N THR A 127 -17.70 13.70 1.03
CA THR A 127 -17.26 14.95 1.68
C THR A 127 -18.40 15.95 1.76
#